data_AF-A0A501PQY9-F1
#
_entry.id   AF-A0A501PQY9-F1
#
_cell.length_a   1.000
_cell.length_b   1.000
_cell.length_c   1.000
_cell.angle_alpha   90.00
_cell.angle_beta   90.00
_cell.angle_gamma   90.00
#
_symmetry.space_group_name_H-M   'P 1'
#
loop_
_entity.id
_entity.type
_entity.pdbx_description
1 polymer ?
#
loop_
_entity_poly.entity_id
_entity_poly.type
_entity_poly.pdbx_seq_one_letter_code
_entity_poly.pdbx_strand_id
1 'polypeptide(L)'
;MAEKCRNVNGKAYAINVITPIKPWTTLLQKLVFWYVGVRPSTATRLVKLSFIHFARWVIVEKDQFPYLGEGQPKEELNYDYLLFNSNFNGTWSQYIDAFSDVLPSGLNLIWNWSVKFPGSRPATSFKKYIRHNQIDTEYYYVAYPGAAINDVKSARVVSDEVQKLAGEMDNCSAEEFEQKYNLMLLKVQKNLGQTGKAPLPASD
;
A
#
# COMPACT_ATOMS: atom_id res chain seq x y z
N MET A 1 4.55 19.44 -21.55
CA MET A 1 3.62 18.33 -21.24
C MET A 1 3.66 18.13 -19.74
N ALA A 2 2.52 18.24 -19.04
CA ALA A 2 2.50 18.13 -17.58
C ALA A 2 3.11 16.80 -17.15
N GLU A 3 4.08 16.86 -16.24
CA GLU A 3 4.75 15.70 -15.66
C GLU A 3 3.69 14.83 -14.98
N LYS A 4 3.23 13.80 -15.68
CA LYS A 4 2.29 12.83 -15.15
C LYS A 4 3.01 12.18 -13.97
N CYS A 5 2.53 12.43 -12.75
CA CYS A 5 3.08 11.85 -11.54
C CYS A 5 3.02 10.33 -11.68
N ARG A 6 4.14 9.70 -12.06
CA ARG A 6 4.14 8.33 -12.61
C ARG A 6 3.69 7.27 -11.61
N ASN A 7 3.78 7.62 -10.33
CA ASN A 7 3.36 6.82 -9.17
C ASN A 7 1.89 6.98 -8.80
N VAL A 8 1.15 7.89 -9.43
CA VAL A 8 -0.24 8.20 -9.06
C VAL A 8 -1.19 7.74 -10.15
N ASN A 9 -2.20 6.96 -9.75
CA ASN A 9 -3.32 6.62 -10.61
C ASN A 9 -4.63 6.81 -9.84
N GLY A 10 -5.31 7.92 -10.12
CA GLY A 10 -6.55 8.31 -9.45
C GLY A 10 -6.35 8.59 -7.97
N LYS A 11 -6.98 7.80 -7.09
CA LYS A 11 -6.86 7.92 -5.62
C LYS A 11 -5.68 7.15 -5.01
N ALA A 12 -4.94 6.39 -5.81
CA ALA A 12 -3.89 5.53 -5.31
C ALA A 12 -2.49 6.03 -5.67
N TYR A 13 -1.54 5.82 -4.77
CA TYR A 13 -0.11 6.05 -4.94
C TYR A 13 0.65 4.73 -4.82
N ALA A 14 1.63 4.51 -5.70
CA ALA A 14 2.59 3.40 -5.64
C ALA A 14 3.97 3.91 -5.20
N ILE A 15 4.54 3.32 -4.17
CA ILE A 15 5.90 3.61 -3.72
C ILE A 15 6.78 2.37 -3.87
N ASN A 16 7.93 2.55 -4.51
CA ASN A 16 9.00 1.55 -4.59
C ASN A 16 10.26 2.16 -3.98
N VAL A 17 10.81 1.53 -2.96
CA VAL A 17 12.05 1.98 -2.33
C VAL A 17 13.03 0.84 -2.35
N ILE A 18 14.24 1.07 -2.87
CA ILE A 18 15.32 0.11 -2.85
C ILE A 18 16.44 0.63 -1.97
N THR A 19 16.82 -0.12 -0.95
CA THR A 19 17.89 0.30 -0.03
C THR A 19 18.96 -0.78 0.07
N PRO A 20 20.24 -0.46 -0.14
CA PRO A 20 21.31 -1.44 0.00
C PRO A 20 21.46 -1.86 1.47
N ILE A 21 21.63 -3.15 1.70
CA ILE A 21 21.94 -3.78 2.98
C ILE A 21 23.28 -4.53 2.85
N LYS A 22 24.00 -4.66 3.97
CA LYS A 22 25.25 -5.43 3.94
C LYS A 22 24.94 -6.93 3.80
N PRO A 23 25.63 -7.71 2.94
CA PRO A 23 25.27 -9.11 2.71
C PRO A 23 25.25 -9.98 3.99
N TRP A 24 26.14 -9.70 4.95
CA TRP A 24 26.14 -10.43 6.24
C TRP A 24 24.88 -10.18 7.09
N THR A 25 24.16 -9.07 6.88
CA THR A 25 22.90 -8.77 7.59
C THR A 25 21.69 -9.48 7.00
N THR A 26 21.80 -10.03 5.79
CA THR A 26 20.70 -10.64 5.05
C THR A 26 20.07 -11.80 5.80
N LEU A 27 20.88 -12.67 6.41
CA LEU A 27 20.37 -13.79 7.21
C LEU A 27 19.56 -13.30 8.41
N LEU A 28 20.08 -12.29 9.13
CA LEU A 28 19.38 -11.69 10.27
C LEU A 28 18.04 -11.07 9.84
N GLN A 29 18.03 -10.38 8.69
CA GLN A 29 16.83 -9.74 8.19
C GLN A 29 15.79 -10.75 7.68
N LYS A 30 16.22 -11.85 7.06
CA LYS A 30 15.35 -12.98 6.71
C LYS A 30 14.71 -13.60 7.96
N LEU A 31 15.46 -13.74 9.05
CA LEU A 31 14.93 -14.22 10.34
C LEU A 31 13.91 -13.24 10.93
N VAL A 32 14.17 -11.93 10.85
CA VAL A 32 13.20 -10.89 11.26
C VAL A 32 11.92 -11.01 10.43
N PHE A 33 12.01 -11.18 9.12
CA PHE A 33 10.83 -11.32 8.25
C PHE A 33 10.05 -12.60 8.54
N TRP A 34 10.74 -13.72 8.76
CA TRP A 34 10.10 -14.95 9.19
C TRP A 34 9.35 -14.73 10.52
N TYR A 35 9.99 -14.13 11.52
CA TYR A 35 9.38 -13.86 12.82
C TYR A 35 8.15 -12.94 12.73
N VAL A 36 8.24 -11.86 11.95
CA VAL A 36 7.11 -10.94 11.70
C VAL A 36 5.98 -11.66 10.96
N GLY A 37 6.31 -12.48 9.97
CA GLY A 37 5.35 -13.26 9.18
C GLY A 37 4.59 -14.31 9.99
N VAL A 38 5.25 -15.00 10.92
CA VAL A 38 4.59 -16.01 11.80
C VAL A 38 3.83 -15.38 12.97
N ARG A 39 3.94 -14.07 13.20
CA ARG A 39 3.20 -13.35 14.25
C ARG A 39 2.27 -12.27 13.67
N PRO A 40 1.03 -12.64 13.30
CA PRO A 40 0.04 -11.71 12.73
C PRO A 40 -0.24 -10.47 13.60
N SER A 41 -0.05 -10.57 14.92
CA SER A 41 -0.24 -9.46 15.86
C SER A 41 0.72 -8.29 15.63
N THR A 42 1.89 -8.55 15.02
CA THR A 42 2.84 -7.49 14.63
C THR A 42 2.33 -6.67 13.45
N ALA A 43 1.51 -7.25 12.58
CA ALA A 43 0.87 -6.58 11.46
C ALA A 43 -0.44 -5.86 11.84
N THR A 44 -1.03 -6.12 13.01
CA THR A 44 -2.33 -5.52 13.39
C THR A 44 -2.29 -3.99 13.45
N ARG A 45 -1.15 -3.38 13.84
CA ARG A 45 -0.99 -1.92 13.81
C ARG A 45 -0.89 -1.36 12.38
N LEU A 46 -0.29 -2.10 11.44
CA LEU A 46 -0.28 -1.77 10.01
C LEU A 46 -1.68 -1.88 9.40
N VAL A 47 -2.43 -2.94 9.73
CA VAL A 47 -3.82 -3.12 9.27
C VAL A 47 -4.76 -2.01 9.74
N LYS A 48 -4.47 -1.40 10.90
CA LYS A 48 -5.23 -0.23 11.40
C LYS A 48 -5.05 1.01 10.54
N LEU A 49 -3.99 1.11 9.73
CA LEU A 49 -3.85 2.14 8.72
C LEU A 49 -4.74 1.76 7.54
N SER A 50 -6.02 2.13 7.64
CA SER A 50 -7.08 1.72 6.73
C SER A 50 -6.91 2.19 5.28
N PHE A 51 -5.90 3.01 4.99
CA PHE A 51 -5.59 3.54 3.66
C PHE A 51 -4.53 2.73 2.88
N ILE A 52 -3.88 1.74 3.50
CA ILE A 52 -2.89 0.89 2.82
C ILE A 52 -3.62 -0.25 2.10
N HIS A 53 -3.36 -0.41 0.80
CA HIS A 53 -3.90 -1.51 0.00
C HIS A 53 -3.00 -2.73 0.11
N PHE A 54 -1.70 -2.48 0.02
CA PHE A 54 -0.66 -3.51 -0.04
C PHE A 54 0.66 -2.94 0.47
N ALA A 55 1.44 -3.75 1.17
CA ALA A 55 2.81 -3.43 1.55
C ALA A 55 3.64 -4.72 1.59
N ARG A 56 4.84 -4.69 1.01
CA ARG A 56 5.73 -5.86 0.96
C ARG A 56 7.18 -5.43 1.06
N TRP A 57 7.93 -6.21 1.82
CA TRP A 57 9.39 -6.18 1.86
C TRP A 57 9.94 -7.45 1.21
N VAL A 58 10.96 -7.29 0.39
CA VAL A 58 11.66 -8.38 -0.31
C VAL A 58 13.15 -8.08 -0.22
N ILE A 59 13.95 -9.11 0.03
CA ILE A 59 15.41 -9.02 -0.11
C ILE A 59 15.77 -9.65 -1.43
N VAL A 60 16.57 -8.94 -2.22
CA VAL A 60 17.20 -9.44 -3.45
C VAL A 60 18.69 -9.48 -3.19
N GLU A 61 19.26 -10.69 -3.15
CA GLU A 61 20.70 -10.85 -2.95
C GLU A 61 21.47 -10.43 -4.21
N LYS A 62 22.71 -10.01 -4.02
CA LYS A 62 23.59 -9.49 -5.08
C LYS A 62 23.74 -10.43 -6.28
N ASP A 63 23.57 -11.73 -6.07
CA ASP A 63 23.69 -12.81 -7.07
C ASP A 63 22.34 -13.29 -7.61
N GLN A 64 21.21 -12.69 -7.18
CA GLN A 64 19.86 -13.03 -7.61
C GLN A 64 19.29 -12.09 -8.67
N PHE A 65 20.06 -11.09 -9.12
CA PHE A 65 19.65 -10.23 -10.21
C PHE A 65 19.54 -11.01 -11.52
N PRO A 66 18.52 -10.71 -12.36
CA PRO A 66 18.25 -11.49 -13.56
C PRO A 66 19.40 -11.40 -14.56
N TYR A 67 19.80 -12.55 -15.09
CA TYR A 67 20.73 -12.69 -16.21
C TYR A 67 20.01 -13.47 -17.32
N LEU A 68 19.60 -12.78 -18.37
CA LEU A 68 18.70 -13.31 -19.41
C LEU A 68 19.43 -14.04 -20.54
N GLY A 69 20.76 -13.99 -20.61
CA GLY A 69 21.55 -14.74 -21.58
C GLY A 69 22.85 -14.06 -22.01
N GLU A 70 23.55 -14.70 -22.94
CA GLU A 70 24.79 -14.20 -23.54
C GLU A 70 24.49 -12.89 -24.29
N GLY A 71 24.89 -11.76 -23.71
CA GLY A 71 24.62 -10.41 -24.23
C GLY A 71 24.22 -9.39 -23.16
N GLN A 72 23.76 -9.85 -21.99
CA GLN A 72 23.56 -9.01 -20.82
C GLN A 72 24.75 -9.18 -19.87
N PRO A 73 25.53 -8.14 -19.53
CA PRO A 73 26.56 -8.28 -18.49
C PRO A 73 25.91 -8.66 -17.15
N LYS A 74 26.58 -9.52 -16.38
CA LYS A 74 26.14 -9.79 -15.00
C LYS A 74 26.39 -8.56 -14.14
N GLU A 75 25.45 -8.28 -13.25
CA GLU A 75 25.59 -7.19 -12.28
C GLU A 75 26.71 -7.52 -11.27
N GLU A 76 27.63 -6.59 -11.06
CA GLU A 76 28.69 -6.69 -10.05
C GLU A 76 28.33 -5.83 -8.84
N LEU A 77 27.59 -6.42 -7.90
CA LEU A 77 27.01 -5.71 -6.76
C LEU A 77 27.75 -6.02 -5.45
N ASN A 78 28.03 -4.97 -4.68
CA ASN A 78 28.67 -5.06 -3.36
C ASN A 78 27.68 -5.29 -2.21
N TYR A 79 26.38 -5.13 -2.47
CA TYR A 79 25.33 -5.13 -1.46
C TYR A 79 24.19 -6.06 -1.90
N ASP A 80 23.47 -6.59 -0.91
CA ASP A 80 22.13 -7.09 -1.16
C ASP A 80 21.15 -5.91 -1.07
N TYR A 81 19.93 -6.07 -1.56
CA TYR A 81 18.98 -4.97 -1.69
C TYR A 81 17.66 -5.31 -1.01
N LEU A 82 17.25 -4.43 -0.09
CA LEU A 82 15.92 -4.45 0.47
C LEU A 82 14.99 -3.63 -0.43
N LEU A 83 14.06 -4.31 -1.09
CA LEU A 83 12.96 -3.70 -1.83
C LEU A 83 11.74 -3.58 -0.93
N PHE A 84 11.24 -2.36 -0.77
CA PHE A 84 9.94 -2.06 -0.20
C PHE A 84 8.99 -1.60 -1.30
N ASN A 85 7.78 -2.15 -1.28
CA ASN A 85 6.72 -1.84 -2.23
C ASN A 85 5.42 -1.61 -1.48
N SER A 86 4.73 -0.51 -1.75
CA SER A 86 3.41 -0.29 -1.16
C SER A 86 2.48 0.49 -2.08
N ASN A 87 1.19 0.17 -1.98
CA ASN A 87 0.09 0.87 -2.65
C ASN A 87 -0.86 1.39 -1.58
N PHE A 88 -1.25 2.66 -1.67
CA PHE A 88 -2.04 3.32 -0.64
C PHE A 88 -2.88 4.49 -1.19
N ASN A 89 -3.86 4.93 -0.40
CA ASN A 89 -4.57 6.19 -0.62
C ASN A 89 -3.95 7.33 0.19
N GLY A 90 -3.94 8.53 -0.37
CA GLY A 90 -3.36 9.74 0.25
C GLY A 90 -2.10 10.22 -0.46
N THR A 91 -1.47 11.26 0.08
CA THR A 91 -0.23 11.82 -0.50
C THR A 91 1.00 11.05 0.00
N TRP A 92 2.09 11.12 -0.77
CA TRP A 92 3.38 10.54 -0.36
C TRP A 92 3.83 11.06 1.01
N SER A 93 3.73 12.37 1.24
CA SER A 93 4.16 13.01 2.48
C SER A 93 3.34 12.52 3.68
N GLN A 94 2.01 12.49 3.55
CA GLN A 94 1.09 11.98 4.58
C GLN A 94 1.36 10.51 4.92
N TYR A 95 1.64 9.70 3.91
CA TYR A 95 1.95 8.29 4.10
C TYR A 95 3.22 8.10 4.92
N ILE A 96 4.32 8.78 4.54
CA ILE A 96 5.59 8.64 5.25
C ILE A 96 5.50 9.19 6.69
N ASP A 97 4.77 10.29 6.91
CA ASP A 97 4.50 10.81 8.26
C ASP A 97 3.74 9.79 9.10
N ALA A 98 2.62 9.26 8.60
CA ALA A 98 1.84 8.26 9.30
C ALA A 98 2.65 7.01 9.64
N PHE A 99 3.55 6.58 8.74
CA PHE A 99 4.46 5.47 8.98
C PHE A 99 5.48 5.76 10.09
N SER A 100 6.12 6.93 10.04
CA SER A 100 7.06 7.41 11.07
C SER A 100 6.39 7.53 12.45
N ASP A 101 5.13 7.93 12.49
CA ASP A 101 4.40 8.19 13.73
C ASP A 101 3.82 6.92 14.35
N VAL A 102 3.15 6.10 13.54
CA VAL A 102 2.39 4.94 14.04
C VAL A 102 3.29 3.70 14.21
N LEU A 103 4.35 3.57 13.41
CA LEU A 103 5.16 2.34 13.32
C LEU A 103 6.68 2.54 13.43
N PRO A 104 7.19 3.46 14.28
CA PRO A 104 8.63 3.74 14.32
C PRO A 104 9.47 2.50 14.64
N SER A 105 9.05 1.68 15.61
CA SER A 105 9.79 0.48 16.00
C SER A 105 9.86 -0.57 14.89
N GLY A 106 8.77 -0.75 14.14
CA GLY A 106 8.73 -1.71 13.03
C GLY A 106 9.58 -1.25 11.85
N LEU A 107 9.51 0.04 11.51
CA LEU A 107 10.36 0.66 10.50
C LEU A 107 11.84 0.51 10.86
N ASN A 108 12.21 0.84 12.10
CA ASN A 108 13.58 0.70 12.55
C ASN A 108 14.02 -0.76 12.54
N LEU A 109 13.20 -1.71 13.01
CA LEU A 109 13.54 -3.14 12.97
C LEU A 109 13.88 -3.62 11.55
N ILE A 110 13.16 -3.15 10.54
CA ILE A 110 13.37 -3.55 9.15
C ILE A 110 14.55 -2.79 8.51
N TRP A 111 14.60 -1.46 8.63
CA TRP A 111 15.58 -0.62 7.91
C TRP A 111 16.89 -0.38 8.64
N ASN A 112 17.06 -0.75 9.92
CA ASN A 112 18.30 -0.48 10.68
C ASN A 112 19.55 -1.11 10.04
N TRP A 113 19.37 -2.14 9.22
CA TRP A 113 20.46 -2.80 8.50
C TRP A 113 20.78 -2.16 7.15
N SER A 114 19.98 -1.19 6.71
CA SER A 114 20.17 -0.46 5.46
C SER A 114 21.23 0.62 5.60
N VAL A 115 22.05 0.77 4.57
CA VAL A 115 23.16 1.72 4.55
C VAL A 115 22.64 3.15 4.70
N LYS A 116 23.20 3.90 5.67
CA LYS A 116 22.86 5.31 5.97
C LYS A 116 21.40 5.55 6.35
N PHE A 117 20.66 4.52 6.79
CA PHE A 117 19.33 4.73 7.33
C PHE A 117 19.37 5.68 8.54
N PRO A 118 18.67 6.83 8.53
CA PRO A 118 18.78 7.84 9.57
C PRO A 118 17.92 7.55 10.81
N GLY A 119 17.23 6.40 10.84
CA GLY A 119 16.12 6.15 11.75
C GLY A 119 14.78 6.63 11.17
N SER A 120 13.68 6.07 11.67
CA SER A 120 12.33 6.45 11.27
C SER A 120 11.91 7.83 11.80
N ARG A 121 12.64 8.39 12.77
CA ARG A 121 12.39 9.69 13.39
C ARG A 121 13.72 10.45 13.54
N PRO A 122 13.75 11.77 13.30
CA PRO A 122 12.63 12.63 12.89
C PRO A 122 12.15 12.39 11.45
N ALA A 123 10.86 12.61 11.19
CA ALA A 123 10.22 12.31 9.90
C ALA A 123 10.90 13.00 8.71
N THR A 124 11.43 14.21 8.90
CA THR A 124 12.13 14.97 7.85
C THR A 124 13.34 14.22 7.28
N SER A 125 14.19 13.67 8.15
CA SER A 125 15.37 12.90 7.70
C SER A 125 14.96 11.59 7.05
N PHE A 126 13.93 10.94 7.60
CA PHE A 126 13.38 9.72 7.03
C PHE A 126 12.78 9.94 5.64
N LYS A 127 11.99 11.01 5.44
CA LYS A 127 11.47 11.42 4.13
C LYS A 127 12.58 11.64 3.12
N LYS A 128 13.63 12.38 3.48
CA LYS A 128 14.78 12.60 2.59
C LYS A 128 15.44 11.28 2.18
N TYR A 129 15.61 10.37 3.14
CA TYR A 129 16.17 9.04 2.88
C TYR A 129 15.27 8.20 1.96
N ILE A 130 13.96 8.15 2.21
CA ILE A 130 13.02 7.43 1.35
C ILE A 130 12.99 8.03 -0.05
N ARG A 131 12.93 9.35 -0.19
CA ARG A 131 12.90 10.04 -1.50
C ARG A 131 14.16 9.76 -2.30
N HIS A 132 15.33 9.74 -1.64
CA HIS A 132 16.60 9.41 -2.29
C HIS A 132 16.67 7.98 -2.82
N ASN A 133 16.06 7.03 -2.10
CA ASN A 133 16.09 5.61 -2.43
C ASN A 133 14.84 5.13 -3.21
N GLN A 134 13.94 6.06 -3.55
CA GLN A 134 12.72 5.73 -4.28
C GLN A 134 12.99 5.59 -5.77
N ILE A 135 12.42 4.56 -6.38
CA ILE A 135 12.34 4.41 -7.82
C ILE A 135 10.92 4.73 -8.26
N ASP A 136 10.78 5.71 -9.15
CA ASP A 136 9.49 6.05 -9.73
C ASP A 136 9.04 4.96 -10.71
N THR A 137 7.77 4.60 -10.60
CA THR A 137 7.11 3.60 -11.44
C THR A 137 7.04 4.11 -12.87
N GLU A 138 7.26 3.26 -13.87
CA GLU A 138 7.04 3.65 -15.28
C GLU A 138 5.57 3.56 -15.68
N TYR A 139 4.88 2.52 -15.21
CA TYR A 139 3.46 2.29 -15.41
C TYR A 139 2.80 1.72 -14.15
N TYR A 140 1.81 2.43 -13.60
CA TYR A 140 1.07 2.00 -12.42
C TYR A 140 -0.38 1.63 -12.75
N TYR A 141 -0.68 0.34 -12.72
CA TYR A 141 -2.02 -0.20 -12.91
C TYR A 141 -2.83 -0.19 -11.60
N VAL A 142 -4.06 0.33 -11.69
CA VAL A 142 -5.05 0.30 -10.60
C VAL A 142 -6.40 -0.08 -11.19
N ALA A 143 -7.02 -1.13 -10.67
CA ALA A 143 -8.31 -1.62 -11.17
C ALA A 143 -9.45 -0.59 -10.98
N TYR A 144 -9.42 0.15 -9.87
CA TYR A 144 -10.43 1.15 -9.51
C TYR A 144 -9.80 2.52 -9.22
N PRO A 145 -9.31 3.25 -10.24
CA PRO A 145 -8.57 4.50 -10.01
C PRO A 145 -9.44 5.56 -9.32
N GLY A 146 -10.76 5.53 -9.51
CA GLY A 146 -11.69 6.45 -8.85
C GLY A 146 -12.03 6.10 -7.40
N ALA A 147 -11.54 4.99 -6.85
CA ALA A 147 -11.98 4.47 -5.56
C ALA A 147 -10.81 4.32 -4.57
N ALA A 148 -11.04 4.75 -3.33
CA ALA A 148 -10.20 4.39 -2.19
C ALA A 148 -10.56 2.98 -1.70
N ILE A 149 -9.68 2.37 -0.91
CA ILE A 149 -9.95 1.04 -0.34
C ILE A 149 -11.22 1.04 0.53
N ASN A 150 -11.50 2.14 1.21
CA ASN A 150 -12.74 2.30 1.98
C ASN A 150 -13.97 2.43 1.08
N ASP A 151 -13.85 3.10 -0.09
CA ASP A 151 -14.94 3.13 -1.08
C ASP A 151 -15.26 1.71 -1.58
N VAL A 152 -14.24 0.90 -1.86
CA VAL A 152 -14.41 -0.50 -2.31
C VAL A 152 -15.05 -1.37 -1.22
N LYS A 153 -14.60 -1.22 0.04
CA LYS A 153 -15.21 -1.93 1.19
C LYS A 153 -16.68 -1.55 1.37
N SER A 154 -16.99 -0.27 1.28
CA SER A 154 -18.35 0.24 1.39
C SER A 154 -19.23 -0.22 0.22
N ALA A 155 -18.71 -0.21 -1.01
CA ALA A 155 -19.43 -0.73 -2.18
C ALA A 155 -19.76 -2.22 -2.04
N ARG A 156 -18.87 -3.02 -1.43
CA ARG A 156 -19.16 -4.42 -1.13
C ARG A 156 -20.34 -4.57 -0.16
N VAL A 157 -20.37 -3.78 0.91
CA VAL A 157 -21.51 -3.79 1.85
C VAL A 157 -22.82 -3.44 1.15
N VAL A 158 -22.82 -2.42 0.28
CA VAL A 158 -24.00 -2.06 -0.52
C VAL A 158 -24.41 -3.22 -1.42
N SER A 159 -23.46 -3.82 -2.14
CA SER A 159 -23.71 -4.96 -3.04
C SER A 159 -24.32 -6.16 -2.30
N ASP A 160 -23.78 -6.51 -1.13
CA ASP A 160 -24.25 -7.65 -0.34
C ASP A 160 -25.70 -7.44 0.12
N GLU A 161 -26.06 -6.22 0.57
CA GLU A 161 -27.43 -5.90 1.00
C GLU A 161 -28.42 -5.80 -0.17
N VAL A 162 -27.99 -5.29 -1.32
CA VAL A 162 -28.82 -5.28 -2.54
C VAL A 162 -29.09 -6.69 -3.04
N GLN A 163 -28.08 -7.58 -3.04
CA GLN A 163 -28.25 -8.98 -3.41
C GLN A 163 -29.17 -9.72 -2.44
N LYS A 164 -29.03 -9.45 -1.13
CA LYS A 164 -29.95 -9.99 -0.12
C LYS A 164 -31.38 -9.55 -0.37
N LEU A 165 -31.60 -8.26 -0.60
CA LEU A 165 -32.93 -7.74 -0.93
C LEU A 165 -33.49 -8.45 -2.17
N ALA A 166 -32.72 -8.51 -3.26
CA ALA A 166 -33.15 -9.13 -4.51
C ALA A 166 -33.60 -10.59 -4.33
N GLY A 167 -32.90 -11.37 -3.50
CA GLY A 167 -33.27 -12.77 -3.22
C GLY A 167 -34.56 -12.94 -2.40
N GLU A 168 -35.10 -11.88 -1.81
CA GLU A 168 -36.37 -11.91 -1.07
C GLU A 168 -37.58 -11.44 -1.92
N MET A 169 -37.38 -11.08 -3.19
CA MET A 169 -38.39 -10.36 -4.00
C MET A 169 -39.27 -11.21 -4.91
N ASP A 170 -39.06 -12.53 -5.02
CA ASP A 170 -39.72 -13.37 -6.05
C ASP A 170 -41.26 -13.38 -5.98
N ASN A 171 -41.89 -12.96 -4.87
CA ASN A 171 -43.35 -12.84 -4.73
C ASN A 171 -43.78 -11.64 -3.85
N CYS A 172 -43.05 -10.53 -3.94
CA CYS A 172 -43.29 -9.33 -3.11
C CYS A 172 -44.25 -8.35 -3.80
N SER A 173 -45.21 -7.77 -3.06
CA SER A 173 -46.00 -6.65 -3.57
C SER A 173 -45.15 -5.37 -3.71
N ALA A 174 -45.62 -4.39 -4.48
CA ALA A 174 -44.92 -3.11 -4.65
C ALA A 174 -44.73 -2.37 -3.31
N GLU A 175 -45.71 -2.44 -2.42
CA GLU A 175 -45.68 -1.80 -1.10
C GLU A 175 -44.67 -2.48 -0.17
N GLU A 176 -44.64 -3.82 -0.15
CA GLU A 176 -43.65 -4.59 0.61
C GLU A 176 -42.22 -4.35 0.08
N PHE A 177 -42.05 -4.22 -1.24
CA PHE A 177 -40.77 -3.86 -1.85
C PHE A 177 -40.31 -2.48 -1.37
N GLU A 178 -41.18 -1.47 -1.42
CA GLU A 178 -40.85 -0.11 -0.98
C GLU A 178 -40.40 -0.08 0.48
N GLN A 179 -41.12 -0.77 1.37
CA GLN A 179 -40.76 -0.85 2.78
C GLN A 179 -39.38 -1.49 2.99
N LYS A 180 -39.14 -2.64 2.35
CA LYS A 180 -37.85 -3.35 2.45
C LYS A 180 -36.70 -2.58 1.80
N TYR A 181 -36.94 -1.92 0.68
CA TYR A 181 -35.97 -1.05 0.01
C TYR A 181 -35.56 0.12 0.90
N ASN A 182 -36.51 0.81 1.53
CA ASN A 182 -36.24 1.93 2.43
C ASN A 182 -35.43 1.49 3.67
N LEU A 183 -35.75 0.33 4.25
CA LEU A 183 -34.96 -0.26 5.34
C LEU A 183 -33.52 -0.59 4.92
N MET A 184 -33.35 -1.18 3.72
CA MET A 184 -32.03 -1.45 3.16
C MET A 184 -31.25 -0.15 2.92
N LEU A 185 -31.88 0.88 2.35
CA LEU A 185 -31.26 2.18 2.11
C LEU A 185 -30.79 2.83 3.41
N LEU A 186 -31.61 2.83 4.47
CA LEU A 186 -31.24 3.32 5.80
C LEU A 186 -30.04 2.57 6.38
N LYS A 187 -29.95 1.26 6.15
CA LYS A 187 -28.83 0.43 6.61
C LYS A 187 -27.53 0.75 5.88
N VAL A 188 -27.59 0.99 4.57
CA VAL A 188 -26.39 1.20 3.74
C VAL A 188 -25.99 2.65 3.55
N GLN A 189 -26.79 3.64 3.98
CA GLN A 189 -26.54 5.07 3.73
C GLN A 189 -25.10 5.54 4.02
N LYS A 190 -24.47 5.04 5.09
CA LYS A 190 -23.09 5.39 5.48
C LYS A 190 -22.00 4.80 4.56
N ASN A 191 -22.39 3.91 3.67
CA ASN A 191 -21.53 3.20 2.72
C ASN A 191 -21.69 3.71 1.29
N LEU A 192 -22.49 4.76 1.07
CA LEU A 192 -22.57 5.44 -0.22
C LEU A 192 -21.34 6.36 -0.36
N GLY A 193 -20.22 5.76 -0.75
CA GLY A 193 -18.94 6.46 -0.93
C GLY A 193 -18.93 7.35 -2.17
N GLN A 194 -17.96 8.26 -2.23
CA GLN A 194 -17.76 9.15 -3.38
C GLN A 194 -16.62 8.65 -4.24
N THR A 195 -16.91 8.22 -5.47
CA THR A 195 -15.87 7.91 -6.47
C THR A 195 -15.37 9.19 -7.14
N GLY A 196 -14.13 9.20 -7.62
CA GLY A 196 -13.54 10.35 -8.31
C GLY A 196 -12.03 10.48 -8.11
N LYS A 197 -11.47 11.63 -8.49
CA LYS A 197 -10.05 11.93 -8.28
C LYS A 197 -9.79 12.25 -6.81
N ALA A 198 -8.65 11.81 -6.28
CA ALA A 198 -8.18 12.29 -4.98
C ALA A 198 -7.83 13.78 -5.06
N PRO A 199 -7.82 14.50 -3.93
CA PRO A 199 -7.17 15.80 -3.86
C PRO A 199 -5.74 15.65 -4.38
N LEU A 200 -5.33 16.55 -5.29
CA LEU A 200 -3.96 16.53 -5.79
C LEU A 200 -3.01 16.69 -4.58
N PRO A 201 -1.91 15.93 -4.51
CA PRO A 201 -0.89 16.22 -3.54
C PRO A 201 -0.43 17.67 -3.74
N ALA A 202 -0.23 18.41 -2.64
CA ALA A 202 0.48 19.67 -2.71
C ALA A 202 1.82 19.41 -3.41
N SER A 203 2.17 20.25 -4.37
CA SER A 203 3.51 20.24 -4.96
C SER A 203 4.50 20.61 -3.87
N ASP A 204 5.27 19.64 -3.41
CA ASP A 204 6.49 19.89 -2.64
C ASP A 204 7.63 20.22 -3.61
#